data_AF-A0A561WAX4-F1
#
_entry.id   AF-A0A561WAX4-F1
#
_cell.length_a   1.000
_cell.length_b   1.000
_cell.length_c   1.000
_cell.angle_alpha   90.00
_cell.angle_beta   90.00
_cell.angle_gamma   90.00
#
_symmetry.space_group_name_H-M   'P 1'
#
loop_
_entity.id
_entity.type
_entity.pdbx_description
1 polymer ?
#
loop_
_entity_poly.entity_id
_entity_poly.type
_entity_poly.pdbx_seq_one_letter_code
_entity_poly.pdbx_strand_id
1 'polypeptide(L)'
;MHVAPPPPVEVRAGVFLKTDHFALVAKLLDLTTDAALSRAIKMDRITISRARDGIIGERFIAAVLSVFGEHAEKLAKYGVGVKFEDLFEIRDKAAAA
;
A
#
# COMPACT_ATOMS: atom_id res chain seq x y z
N MET A 1 -1.25 38.60 -25.82
CA MET A 1 -1.00 37.17 -25.52
C MET A 1 -1.93 36.80 -24.37
N HIS A 2 -3.11 36.23 -24.66
CA HIS A 2 -4.02 35.76 -23.62
C HIS A 2 -3.57 34.34 -23.26
N VAL A 3 -2.94 34.17 -22.09
CA VAL A 3 -2.55 32.85 -21.60
C VAL A 3 -3.81 32.20 -21.05
N ALA A 4 -4.27 31.13 -21.69
CA ALA A 4 -5.39 30.36 -21.17
C ALA A 4 -5.01 29.81 -19.79
N PRO A 5 -5.90 29.87 -18.78
CA PRO A 5 -5.64 29.24 -17.50
C PRO A 5 -5.42 27.74 -17.69
N PRO A 6 -4.51 27.11 -16.93
CA PRO A 6 -4.28 25.68 -17.03
C PRO A 6 -5.61 24.93 -16.78
N PRO A 7 -5.86 23.82 -17.50
CA PRO A 7 -7.08 23.04 -17.28
C PRO A 7 -7.18 22.62 -15.81
N PRO A 8 -8.39 22.57 -15.25
CA PRO A 8 -8.58 22.10 -13.88
C PRO A 8 -8.03 20.68 -13.76
N VAL A 9 -7.06 20.49 -12.87
CA VAL A 9 -6.57 19.15 -12.54
C VAL A 9 -7.67 18.45 -11.76
N GLU A 10 -8.30 17.44 -12.34
CA GLU A 10 -9.20 16.56 -11.60
C GLU A 10 -8.40 15.90 -10.48
N VAL A 11 -8.73 16.23 -9.23
CA VAL A 11 -8.13 15.58 -8.07
C VAL A 11 -9.02 14.41 -7.69
N ARG A 12 -8.48 13.19 -7.66
CA ARG A 12 -9.18 11.98 -7.22
C ARG A 12 -8.53 11.43 -5.98
N ALA A 13 -9.33 10.90 -5.06
CA ALA A 13 -8.80 10.18 -3.91
C ALA A 13 -8.08 8.90 -4.39
N GLY A 14 -6.82 8.73 -4.02
CA GLY A 14 -6.01 7.55 -4.28
C GLY A 14 -5.60 6.87 -2.98
N VAL A 15 -5.54 5.53 -3.00
CA VAL A 15 -4.98 4.75 -1.89
C VAL A 15 -3.48 4.58 -2.09
N PHE A 16 -2.72 4.88 -1.04
CA PHE A 16 -1.27 4.77 -1.00
C PHE A 16 -0.84 3.86 0.15
N LEU A 17 0.31 3.22 -0.02
CA LEU A 17 0.89 2.37 1.00
C LEU A 17 1.73 3.23 1.95
N LYS A 18 1.54 3.04 3.25
CA LYS A 18 2.46 3.58 4.26
C LYS A 18 3.72 2.72 4.26
N THR A 19 4.66 3.04 3.37
CA THR A 19 5.82 2.19 3.07
C THR A 19 6.64 1.83 4.32
N ASP A 20 6.83 2.78 5.25
CA ASP A 20 7.56 2.56 6.49
C ASP A 20 6.85 1.54 7.41
N HIS A 21 5.54 1.71 7.61
CA HIS A 21 4.75 0.80 8.46
C HIS A 21 4.62 -0.57 7.83
N PHE A 22 4.42 -0.61 6.51
CA PHE A 22 4.39 -1.85 5.74
C PHE A 22 5.71 -2.62 5.83
N ALA A 23 6.85 -1.92 5.69
CA ALA A 23 8.18 -2.53 5.82
C ALA A 23 8.44 -3.02 7.25
N LEU A 24 7.98 -2.29 8.27
CA LEU A 24 8.07 -2.71 9.66
C LEU A 24 7.29 -4.01 9.89
N VAL A 25 6.04 -4.09 9.45
CA VAL A 25 5.22 -5.30 9.57
C VAL A 25 5.88 -6.46 8.83
N ALA A 26 6.32 -6.24 7.58
CA ALA A 26 7.02 -7.25 6.81
C ALA A 26 8.27 -7.77 7.53
N LYS A 27 9.05 -6.88 8.16
CA LYS A 27 10.23 -7.25 8.94
C LYS A 27 9.88 -8.09 10.17
N LEU A 28 8.82 -7.74 10.91
CA LEU A 28 8.36 -8.50 12.09
C LEU A 28 7.83 -9.90 11.73
N LEU A 29 7.36 -10.06 10.48
CA LEU A 29 6.92 -11.34 9.92
C LEU A 29 8.03 -12.10 9.18
N ASP A 30 9.27 -11.58 9.17
CA ASP A 30 10.41 -12.13 8.43
C ASP A 30 10.19 -12.21 6.90
N LEU A 31 9.33 -11.32 6.38
CA LEU A 31 9.02 -11.14 4.95
C LEU A 31 9.85 -10.01 4.35
N THR A 32 11.15 -10.00 4.63
CA THR A 32 12.05 -8.88 4.28
C THR A 32 12.44 -8.83 2.80
N THR A 33 12.22 -9.91 2.05
CA THR A 33 12.51 -9.97 0.62
C THR A 33 11.22 -9.90 -0.20
N ASP A 34 11.29 -9.28 -1.38
CA ASP A 34 10.16 -9.23 -2.32
C ASP A 34 9.70 -10.63 -2.74
N ALA A 35 10.60 -11.62 -2.73
CA ALA A 35 10.28 -13.02 -2.99
C ALA A 35 9.44 -13.65 -1.86
N ALA A 36 9.82 -13.42 -0.60
CA ALA A 36 9.07 -13.90 0.56
C ALA A 36 7.69 -13.23 0.63
N LEU A 37 7.66 -11.91 0.44
CA LEU A 37 6.43 -11.13 0.42
C LEU A 37 5.50 -11.61 -0.70
N SER A 38 6.00 -11.72 -1.94
CA SER A 38 5.26 -12.24 -3.12
C SER A 38 4.60 -13.59 -2.86
N ARG A 39 5.31 -14.51 -2.20
CA ARG A 39 4.77 -15.81 -1.81
C ARG A 39 3.69 -15.70 -0.73
N ALA A 40 3.91 -14.86 0.27
CA ALA A 40 2.97 -14.67 1.38
C ALA A 40 1.65 -14.06 0.87
N ILE A 41 1.70 -12.94 0.14
CA ILE A 41 0.51 -12.26 -0.39
C ILE A 41 -0.03 -12.88 -1.69
N LYS A 42 0.59 -13.95 -2.20
CA LYS A 42 0.22 -14.64 -3.45
C LYS A 42 0.04 -13.69 -4.63
N MET A 43 0.96 -12.74 -4.76
CA MET A 43 0.99 -11.76 -5.86
C MET A 43 2.39 -11.66 -6.46
N ASP A 44 2.45 -11.29 -7.74
CA ASP A 44 3.71 -11.06 -8.44
C ASP A 44 4.54 -9.93 -7.82
N ARG A 45 5.87 -10.06 -7.91
CA ARG A 45 6.82 -9.03 -7.45
C ARG A 45 6.59 -7.68 -8.14
N ILE A 46 6.18 -7.70 -9.40
CA ILE A 46 5.86 -6.48 -10.17
C ILE A 46 4.69 -5.74 -9.51
N THR A 47 3.67 -6.45 -9.03
CA THR A 47 2.52 -5.87 -8.34
C THR A 47 2.93 -5.22 -7.01
N ILE A 48 3.85 -5.85 -6.27
CA ILE A 48 4.41 -5.29 -5.03
C ILE A 48 5.19 -4.00 -5.32
N SER A 49 6.05 -4.01 -6.35
CA SER A 49 6.79 -2.81 -6.76
C SER A 49 5.83 -1.68 -7.13
N ARG A 50 4.84 -1.97 -7.99
CA ARG A 50 3.81 -1.01 -8.39
C ARG A 50 3.02 -0.45 -7.19
N ALA A 51 2.73 -1.26 -6.19
CA ALA A 51 2.05 -0.81 -4.98
C ALA A 51 2.91 0.19 -4.17
N ARG A 52 4.23 -0.02 -4.10
CA ARG A 52 5.18 0.94 -3.51
C ARG A 52 5.23 2.26 -4.31
N ASP A 53 5.05 2.17 -5.63
CA ASP A 53 4.97 3.33 -6.53
C ASP A 53 3.59 4.04 -6.50
N GLY A 54 2.66 3.64 -5.62
CA GLY A 54 1.33 4.25 -5.50
C GLY A 54 0.31 3.77 -6.53
N ILE A 55 0.57 2.64 -7.18
CA ILE A 55 -0.38 1.93 -8.04
C ILE A 55 -0.95 0.76 -7.24
N ILE A 56 -1.99 1.06 -6.46
CA ILE A 56 -2.63 0.10 -5.56
C ILE A 56 -4.05 -0.19 -6.05
N GLY A 57 -4.37 -1.47 -6.19
CA GLY A 57 -5.72 -1.95 -6.48
C GLY A 57 -6.33 -2.68 -5.28
N GLU A 58 -7.65 -2.81 -5.28
CA GLU A 58 -8.42 -3.48 -4.21
C GLU A 58 -7.91 -4.89 -3.90
N ARG A 59 -7.51 -5.64 -4.93
CA ARG A 59 -6.96 -7.01 -4.76
C ARG A 59 -5.68 -7.03 -3.95
N PHE A 60 -4.81 -6.01 -4.11
CA PHE A 60 -3.58 -5.91 -3.33
C PHE A 60 -3.88 -5.57 -1.88
N ILE A 61 -4.79 -4.61 -1.66
CA ILE A 61 -5.24 -4.22 -0.32
C ILE A 61 -5.79 -5.43 0.43
N ALA A 62 -6.72 -6.16 -0.20
CA ALA A 62 -7.33 -7.35 0.39
C ALA A 62 -6.30 -8.44 0.72
N ALA A 63 -5.35 -8.69 -0.18
CA ALA A 63 -4.30 -9.68 0.04
C ALA A 63 -3.39 -9.32 1.22
N VAL A 64 -2.96 -8.06 1.30
CA VAL A 64 -2.13 -7.56 2.41
C VAL A 64 -2.88 -7.64 3.74
N LEU A 65 -4.13 -7.17 3.78
CA LEU A 65 -4.94 -7.20 5.01
C LEU A 65 -5.24 -8.62 5.46
N SER A 66 -5.46 -9.55 4.53
CA SER A 66 -5.67 -10.96 4.85
C SER A 66 -4.42 -11.55 5.50
N VAL A 67 -3.27 -11.49 4.83
CA VAL A 67 -2.02 -12.11 5.32
C VAL A 67 -1.52 -11.47 6.61
N PHE A 68 -1.54 -10.15 6.70
CA PHE A 68 -1.10 -9.47 7.92
C PHE A 68 -2.13 -9.62 9.04
N GLY A 69 -3.41 -9.72 8.69
CA GLY A 69 -4.50 -10.04 9.62
C GLY A 69 -4.37 -11.43 10.24
N GLU A 70 -3.94 -12.44 9.49
CA GLU A 70 -3.63 -13.78 10.01
C GLU A 70 -2.51 -13.75 11.08
N HIS A 71 -1.67 -12.71 11.05
CA HIS A 71 -0.60 -12.50 12.02
C HIS A 71 -0.86 -11.35 13.00
N ALA A 72 -2.10 -10.82 13.05
CA ALA A 72 -2.46 -9.66 13.86
C ALA A 72 -2.14 -9.88 15.35
N GLU A 73 -2.41 -11.06 15.88
CA GLU A 73 -2.12 -11.38 17.30
C GLU A 73 -0.62 -11.34 17.62
N LYS A 74 0.22 -11.77 16.68
CA LYS A 74 1.68 -11.70 16.83
C LYS A 74 2.15 -10.25 16.78
N LEU A 75 1.62 -9.46 15.85
CA LEU A 75 1.99 -8.06 15.64
C LEU A 75 1.49 -7.15 16.77
N ALA A 76 0.33 -7.46 17.35
CA ALA A 76 -0.22 -6.76 18.51
C ALA A 76 0.71 -6.81 19.73
N LYS A 77 1.48 -7.91 19.91
CA LYS A 77 2.50 -8.02 20.97
C LYS A 77 3.63 -7.01 20.83
N TYR A 78 3.84 -6.49 19.63
CA TYR A 78 4.83 -5.44 19.33
C TYR A 78 4.18 -4.05 19.23
N GLY A 79 2.89 -3.92 19.55
CA GLY A 79 2.15 -2.66 19.44
C GLY A 79 1.87 -2.22 18.00
N VAL A 80 1.93 -3.15 17.04
CA VAL A 80 1.76 -2.84 15.61
C VAL A 80 0.36 -3.22 15.13
N GLY A 81 -0.39 -2.23 14.64
CA GLY A 81 -1.68 -2.41 13.98
C GLY A 81 -1.55 -2.86 12.53
N VAL A 82 -2.54 -3.63 12.08
CA VAL A 82 -2.64 -4.15 10.69
C VAL A 82 -3.98 -3.81 10.03
N LYS A 83 -4.68 -2.79 10.55
CA LYS A 83 -5.90 -2.30 9.91
C LYS A 83 -5.55 -1.57 8.61
N PHE A 84 -6.58 -1.31 7.80
CA PHE A 84 -6.42 -0.52 6.59
C PHE A 84 -5.71 0.81 6.87
N GLU A 85 -6.13 1.53 7.91
CA GLU A 85 -5.58 2.85 8.29
C GLU A 85 -4.14 2.78 8.82
N ASP A 86 -3.68 1.62 9.28
CA ASP A 86 -2.30 1.42 9.74
C ASP A 86 -1.34 1.21 8.56
N LEU A 87 -1.81 0.53 7.51
CA LEU A 87 -1.00 0.09 6.37
C LEU A 87 -1.16 0.97 5.14
N PHE A 88 -2.29 1.65 5.02
CA PHE A 88 -2.65 2.46 3.87
C PHE A 88 -3.09 3.84 4.31
N GLU A 89 -3.04 4.78 3.38
CA GLU A 89 -3.55 6.13 3.52
C GLU A 89 -4.24 6.57 2.24
N ILE A 90 -5.21 7.48 2.39
CA ILE A 90 -5.88 8.10 1.28
C ILE A 90 -5.23 9.46 1.06
N ARG A 91 -4.69 9.69 -0.13
CA ARG A 91 -4.13 10.99 -0.54
C ARG A 91 -4.77 11.45 -1.83
N ASP A 92 -4.75 12.75 -2.05
CA ASP A 92 -5.10 13.34 -3.33
C ASP A 92 -4.13 12.87 -4.42
N LYS A 93 -4.68 12.26 -5.45
CA LYS A 93 -3.96 11.82 -6.65
C LYS A 93 -4.42 12.71 -7.80
N ALA A 94 -3.47 13.40 -8.43
CA ALA A 94 -3.74 14.08 -9.67
C ALA A 94 -4.21 13.05 -10.71
N ALA A 95 -5.45 13.18 -11.18
CA ALA A 95 -5.90 12.42 -12.32
C ALA A 95 -5.11 12.91 -13.53
N ALA A 96 -4.38 12.01 -14.18
CA ALA A 96 -3.80 12.31 -15.49
C ALA A 96 -4.98 12.56 -16.44
N ALA A 97 -5.07 13.79 -16.94
CA ALA A 97 -6.00 14.22 -17.97
C ALA A 97 -5.70 13.53 -19.31
#